data_AF-B1BYF6-F1
#
_entry.id   AF-B1BYF6-F1
#
_cell.length_a   1.000
_cell.length_b   1.000
_cell.length_c   1.000
_cell.angle_alpha   90.00
_cell.angle_beta   90.00
_cell.angle_gamma   90.00
#
_symmetry.space_group_name_H-M   'P 1'
#
loop_
_entity.id
_entity.type
_entity.pdbx_description
1 polymer ?
#
loop_
_entity_poly.entity_id
_entity_poly.type
_entity_poly.pdbx_seq_one_letter_code
_entity_poly.pdbx_strand_id
1 'polypeptide(L)' 'MKRFLWFNLEKLKTDKEYFLVVFMFLIIIQLAFYFPLNKSLDFSNIFLGFIFTLFFIYVTFCKKTFSYKEVWQCFWKC' A
#
# COMPACT_ATOMS: atom_id res chain seq x y z
N MET A 1 10.43 -2.05 16.51
CA MET A 1 10.20 -2.18 15.06
C MET A 1 8.75 -2.61 14.81
N LYS A 2 7.85 -1.64 14.65
CA LYS A 2 6.42 -1.94 14.37
C LYS A 2 6.27 -2.46 12.93
N ARG A 3 5.74 -3.67 12.76
CA ARG A 3 5.52 -4.31 11.44
C ARG A 3 4.03 -4.63 11.27
N PHE A 4 3.54 -4.54 10.04
CA PHE A 4 2.26 -5.09 9.63
C PHE A 4 2.52 -6.06 8.49
N LEU A 5 2.26 -7.36 8.71
CA LEU A 5 2.75 -8.43 7.82
C LEU A 5 4.28 -8.29 7.62
N TRP A 6 4.72 -8.16 6.37
CA TRP A 6 6.11 -7.93 5.97
C TRP A 6 6.49 -6.43 5.85
N PHE A 7 5.55 -5.50 6.06
CA PHE A 7 5.79 -4.07 5.91
C PHE A 7 6.37 -3.45 7.18
N ASN A 8 7.44 -2.68 7.02
CA ASN A 8 8.05 -1.92 8.11
C ASN A 8 7.36 -0.56 8.26
N LEU A 9 6.55 -0.39 9.31
CA LEU A 9 5.72 0.80 9.50
C LEU A 9 6.53 2.04 9.90
N GLU A 10 7.68 1.86 10.54
CA GLU A 10 8.58 2.96 10.86
C GLU A 10 9.23 3.49 9.58
N LYS A 11 9.74 2.58 8.74
CA LYS A 11 10.36 2.93 7.46
C LYS A 11 9.36 3.56 6.49
N LEU A 12 8.10 3.12 6.51
CA LEU A 12 7.01 3.69 5.70
C LEU A 12 6.77 5.18 5.95
N LYS A 13 7.04 5.66 7.17
CA LYS A 13 6.79 7.06 7.56
C LYS A 13 7.98 7.97 7.32
N THR A 14 9.18 7.41 7.17
CA THR A 14 10.44 8.14 7.09
C THR A 14 11.08 8.10 5.70
N ASP A 15 10.93 6.99 4.98
CA ASP A 15 11.55 6.74 3.68
C ASP A 15 10.51 6.86 2.56
N LYS A 16 10.67 7.90 1.74
CA LYS A 16 9.76 8.25 0.64
C LYS A 16 9.80 7.23 -0.52
N GLU A 17 10.93 6.60 -0.77
CA GLU A 17 11.07 5.60 -1.84
C GLU A 17 10.43 4.29 -1.40
N TYR A 18 10.71 3.87 -0.16
CA TYR A 18 10.04 2.73 0.45
C TYR A 18 8.53 2.93 0.51
N PHE A 19 8.07 4.14 0.87
CA PHE A 19 6.66 4.49 0.82
C PHE A 19 6.08 4.33 -0.59
N LEU A 20 6.74 4.88 -1.62
CA LEU A 20 6.25 4.80 -3.01
C LEU A 20 6.10 3.36 -3.48
N VAL A 21 7.13 2.52 -3.25
CA VAL A 21 7.12 1.11 -3.64
C VAL A 21 5.98 0.36 -2.93
N VAL A 22 5.82 0.56 -1.61
CA VAL A 22 4.74 -0.06 -0.85
C VAL A 22 3.37 0.44 -1.32
N PHE A 23 3.23 1.73 -1.61
CA PHE A 23 1.99 2.32 -2.07
C PHE A 23 1.57 1.75 -3.44
N MET A 24 2.49 1.68 -4.40
CA MET A 24 2.25 1.08 -5.72
C MET A 24 1.89 -0.41 -5.61
N PHE A 25 2.61 -1.16 -4.76
CA PHE A 25 2.32 -2.56 -4.51
C PHE A 25 0.90 -2.79 -3.95
N LEU A 26 0.46 -1.94 -3.01
CA LEU A 26 -0.89 -2.03 -2.46
C LEU A 26 -1.99 -1.75 -3.50
N ILE A 27 -1.75 -0.81 -4.43
CA ILE A 27 -2.68 -0.56 -5.54
C ILE A 27 -2.81 -1.80 -6.42
N ILE A 28 -1.71 -2.46 -6.76
CA ILE A 28 -1.73 -3.69 -7.58
C ILE A 28 -2.50 -4.81 -6.86
N ILE A 29 -2.25 -4.98 -5.56
CA ILE A 29 -3.00 -5.94 -4.74
C ILE A 29 -4.50 -5.63 -4.74
N GLN A 30 -4.89 -4.38 -4.53
CA GLN A 30 -6.29 -3.99 -4.57
C GLN A 30 -6.92 -4.28 -5.93
N LEU A 31 -6.25 -3.95 -7.04
CA LEU A 31 -6.75 -4.26 -8.38
C LEU A 31 -6.96 -5.78 -8.57
N ALA A 32 -6.04 -6.61 -8.09
CA ALA A 32 -6.17 -8.07 -8.17
C ALA A 32 -7.37 -8.61 -7.37
N PHE A 33 -7.68 -7.99 -6.22
CA PHE A 33 -8.83 -8.40 -5.39
C PHE A 33 -10.17 -7.83 -5.88
N TYR A 34 -10.21 -6.61 -6.40
CA TYR A 34 -11.44 -5.96 -6.88
C TYR A 34 -11.81 -6.35 -8.32
N PHE A 35 -10.84 -6.72 -9.16
CA PHE A 35 -11.05 -7.13 -10.55
C PHE A 35 -10.46 -8.53 -10.82
N PRO A 36 -11.03 -9.59 -10.22
CA PRO A 36 -10.55 -10.95 -10.44
C PRO A 36 -10.82 -11.39 -11.88
N LEU A 37 -9.75 -11.69 -12.63
CA LEU A 37 -9.82 -12.06 -14.05
C LEU A 37 -10.53 -13.39 -14.34
N ASN A 38 -10.66 -14.32 -13.37
CA ASN A 38 -11.09 -15.69 -13.69
C ASN A 38 -11.66 -16.55 -12.53
N LYS A 39 -12.16 -15.99 -11.41
CA LYS A 39 -12.63 -16.80 -10.27
C LYS A 39 -13.93 -16.31 -9.64
N SER A 40 -14.75 -17.28 -9.18
CA SER A 40 -15.86 -17.06 -8.26
C SER A 40 -15.38 -16.37 -6.98
N LEU A 41 -16.11 -15.37 -6.53
CA LEU A 41 -15.84 -14.62 -5.29
C LEU A 41 -15.86 -15.55 -4.07
N ASP A 42 -14.70 -16.08 -3.67
CA ASP A 42 -14.52 -16.75 -2.39
C ASP A 42 -14.54 -15.72 -1.24
N PHE A 43 -15.23 -16.06 -0.14
CA PHE A 43 -15.30 -15.23 1.07
C PHE A 43 -13.92 -14.87 1.64
N SER A 44 -12.93 -15.75 1.49
CA SER A 44 -11.55 -15.51 1.93
C SER A 44 -10.86 -14.39 1.14
N ASN A 45 -11.12 -14.29 -0.17
CA ASN A 45 -10.56 -13.24 -1.03
C ASN A 45 -11.18 -11.87 -0.70
N ILE A 46 -12.47 -11.83 -0.39
CA ILE A 46 -13.16 -10.60 0.04
C ILE A 46 -12.57 -10.10 1.36
N PHE A 47 -12.37 -10.99 2.33
CA PHE A 47 -11.82 -10.63 3.64
C PHE A 47 -10.38 -10.11 3.54
N LEU A 48 -9.53 -10.77 2.75
CA LEU A 48 -8.17 -10.30 2.48
C LEU A 48 -8.16 -8.95 1.77
N GLY A 49 -9.01 -8.78 0.74
CA GLY A 49 -9.17 -7.50 0.06
C GLY A 49 -9.56 -6.36 1.02
N PHE A 50 -10.47 -6.63 1.96
CA PHE A 50 -10.88 -5.65 2.97
C PHE A 50 -9.73 -5.26 3.91
N ILE A 51 -8.93 -6.23 4.37
CA ILE A 51 -7.74 -5.97 5.20
C ILE A 51 -6.74 -5.08 4.45
N PHE A 52 -6.45 -5.40 3.19
CA PHE A 52 -5.54 -4.60 2.37
C PHE A 52 -6.09 -3.20 2.10
N THR A 53 -7.42 -3.04 1.99
CA THR A 53 -8.04 -1.72 1.86
C THR A 53 -7.93 -0.88 3.14
N LEU A 54 -8.15 -1.47 4.31
CA LEU A 54 -7.90 -0.77 5.58
C LEU A 54 -6.43 -0.37 5.71
N PHE A 55 -5.52 -1.25 5.31
CA PHE A 55 -4.09 -0.95 5.31
C PHE A 55 -3.74 0.15 4.29
N PHE A 56 -4.31 0.13 3.09
CA PHE A 56 -4.15 1.20 2.10
C PHE A 56 -4.60 2.56 2.63
N ILE A 57 -5.74 2.62 3.29
CA ILE A 57 -6.24 3.83 3.97
C ILE A 57 -5.23 4.27 5.04
N TYR A 58 -4.77 3.35 5.88
CA TYR A 58 -3.75 3.66 6.88
C TYR A 58 -2.48 4.25 6.25
N VAL A 59 -1.94 3.63 5.19
CA VAL A 59 -0.74 4.10 4.49
C VAL A 59 -0.98 5.48 3.90
N THR A 60 -2.15 5.74 3.34
CA THR A 60 -2.53 7.03 2.74
C THR A 60 -2.61 8.12 3.80
N PHE A 61 -3.28 7.88 4.92
CA PHE A 61 -3.53 8.92 5.92
C PHE A 61 -2.51 8.97 7.07
N CYS A 62 -1.54 8.04 7.14
CA CYS A 62 -0.58 8.09 8.23
C CYS A 62 0.30 9.35 8.14
N LYS A 63 0.61 9.92 9.31
CA LYS A 63 1.54 11.05 9.43
C LYS A 63 2.94 10.60 8.99
N LYS A 64 3.49 11.28 7.99
CA LYS A 64 4.81 11.03 7.39
C LYS A 64 5.73 12.21 7.69
N THR A 65 7.03 11.96 7.67
CA THR A 65 8.05 13.03 7.82
C THR A 65 8.36 13.72 6.49
N PHE A 66 7.82 13.19 5.39
CA PHE A 66 7.97 13.71 4.03
C PHE A 66 6.62 14.14 3.44
N SER A 67 6.68 14.96 2.40
CA SER A 67 5.54 15.45 1.64
C SER A 67 5.26 14.60 0.41
N TYR A 68 4.02 14.64 -0.08
CA TYR A 68 3.65 13.99 -1.35
C TYR A 68 4.38 14.59 -2.56
N LYS A 69 4.82 15.86 -2.48
CA LYS A 69 5.65 16.47 -3.53
C LYS A 69 7.00 15.77 -3.67
N GLU A 70 7.62 15.37 -2.55
CA GLU A 70 8.88 14.63 -2.55
C GLU A 70 8.70 13.20 -3.06
N VAL A 71 7.58 12.56 -2.74
CA VAL A 71 7.21 11.25 -3.29
C VAL A 71 6.99 11.34 -4.81
N TRP A 72 6.31 12.39 -5.27
CA TRP A 72 6.11 12.66 -6.69
C TRP A 72 7.44 12.84 -7.44
N GLN A 73 8.39 13.57 -6.85
CA GLN A 73 9.73 13.70 -7.42
C GLN A 73 10.46 12.35 -7.55
N CYS A 74 10.25 11.40 -6.63
CA CYS A 74 10.79 10.05 -6.76
C CYS A 74 10.19 9.29 -7.95
N PHE A 75 8.91 9.53 -8.26
CA PHE A 75 8.23 8.90 -9.39
C PHE A 75 8.80 9.38 -10.75
N TRP A 76 9.21 10.64 -10.86
CA TRP A 76 9.72 11.24 -12.10
C TRP A 76 11.23 11.28 -12.23
N LYS A 77 11.97 10.81 -11.21
CA LYS A 77 13.44 10.73 -11.25
C LYS A 77 13.96 9.45 -11.92
N CYS A 78 13.10 8.72 -12.63
CA CYS A 78 13.53 7.68 -13.58
C CYS A 78 14.00 8.31 -14.89
#